data_AF-A0A1I4B4M5-F1
#
_entry.id   AF-A0A1I4B4M5-F1
#
_cell.length_a   1.000
_cell.length_b   1.000
_cell.length_c   1.000
_cell.angle_alpha   90.00
_cell.angle_beta   90.00
_cell.angle_gamma   90.00
#
_symmetry.space_group_name_H-M   'P 1'
#
loop_
_entity.id
_entity.type
_entity.pdbx_description
1 polymer ?
#
loop_
_entity_poly.entity_id
_entity_poly.type
_entity_poly.pdbx_seq_one_letter_code
_entity_poly.pdbx_strand_id
1 'polypeptide(L)'
;MYWIKTISLLLFACMPLLLSAQLDVKVYKLSETTDQITLRMEVKNNGKEDITIRNYPTFARDWHGTFIYFVTTDEIKQLKSGKVISSAFPYVFCPEKYEDKNNPEKSTFIPVKKDETERVDYVLNKKWYADRTIHIYGDISYRIDNQKGGGRTPIDMKVNF
;
A
#
# COMPACT_ATOMS: atom_id res chain seq x y z
N MET A 1 -38.44 22.11 17.52
CA MET A 1 -37.42 21.04 17.49
C MET A 1 -36.97 20.71 16.04
N TYR A 2 -36.58 21.72 15.25
CA TYR A 2 -36.13 21.50 13.86
C TYR A 2 -34.64 21.78 13.63
N TRP A 3 -33.97 22.50 14.56
CA TRP A 3 -32.57 22.91 14.38
C TRP A 3 -31.54 21.81 14.71
N ILE A 4 -31.85 20.91 15.63
CA ILE A 4 -30.94 19.83 16.03
C ILE A 4 -30.81 18.76 14.92
N LYS A 5 -31.85 18.55 14.10
CA LYS A 5 -31.83 17.56 13.02
C LYS A 5 -30.95 17.99 11.84
N THR A 6 -30.91 19.28 11.53
CA THR A 6 -30.16 19.82 10.38
C THR A 6 -28.65 19.86 10.63
N ILE A 7 -28.23 20.15 11.87
CA ILE A 7 -26.80 20.17 12.26
C ILE A 7 -26.21 18.76 12.25
N SER A 8 -26.96 17.76 12.73
CA SER A 8 -26.50 16.36 12.69
C SER A 8 -26.31 15.85 11.25
N LEU A 9 -27.21 16.20 10.32
CA LEU A 9 -27.05 15.82 8.91
C LEU A 9 -25.83 16.47 8.24
N LEU A 10 -25.49 17.70 8.62
CA LEU A 10 -24.30 18.39 8.09
C LEU A 10 -22.99 17.75 8.60
N LEU A 11 -22.94 17.34 9.87
CA LEU A 11 -21.80 16.64 10.45
C LEU A 11 -21.56 15.26 9.79
N PHE A 12 -22.62 14.52 9.50
CA PHE A 12 -22.51 13.25 8.76
C PHE A 12 -22.15 13.43 7.28
N ALA A 13 -22.57 14.53 6.64
CA ALA A 13 -22.20 14.83 5.26
C ALA A 13 -20.73 15.30 5.11
N CYS A 14 -20.14 15.90 6.14
CA CYS A 14 -18.74 16.34 6.13
C CYS A 14 -17.73 15.27 6.61
N MET A 15 -18.15 14.28 7.38
CA MET A 15 -17.28 13.16 7.80
C MET A 15 -16.61 12.40 6.63
N PRO A 16 -17.29 12.05 5.53
CA PRO A 16 -16.64 11.32 4.43
C PRO A 16 -15.55 12.13 3.69
N LEU A 17 -15.53 13.47 3.84
CA LEU A 17 -14.48 14.33 3.25
C LEU A 17 -13.22 14.45 4.12
N LEU A 18 -13.29 14.09 5.41
CA LEU A 18 -12.14 14.05 6.32
C LEU A 18 -11.45 12.67 6.34
N LEU A 19 -12.12 11.63 5.85
CA LEU A 19 -11.64 10.25 5.77
C LEU A 19 -11.17 9.86 4.36
N SER A 20 -11.11 10.81 3.42
CA SER A 20 -10.55 10.57 2.09
C SER A 20 -9.11 10.07 2.24
N ALA A 21 -8.75 9.05 1.44
CA ALA A 21 -7.45 8.39 1.49
C ALA A 21 -6.33 9.42 1.56
N GLN A 22 -5.63 9.47 2.71
CA GLN A 22 -4.50 10.38 2.91
C GLN A 22 -3.34 10.03 1.96
N LEU A 23 -3.33 8.81 1.44
CA LEU A 23 -2.31 8.31 0.54
C LEU A 23 -2.86 8.08 -0.87
N ASP A 24 -2.19 8.68 -1.85
CA ASP A 24 -2.29 8.31 -3.26
C ASP A 24 -1.14 7.34 -3.58
N VAL A 25 -1.48 6.20 -4.19
CA VAL A 25 -0.52 5.14 -4.52
C VAL A 25 -0.48 5.00 -6.04
N LYS A 26 0.72 5.10 -6.59
CA LYS A 26 0.98 4.90 -8.02
C LYS A 26 2.00 3.82 -8.21
N VAL A 27 1.79 2.98 -9.21
CA VAL A 27 2.80 2.01 -9.63
C VAL A 27 2.93 2.01 -11.13
N TYR A 28 4.16 2.04 -11.62
CA TYR A 28 4.45 2.06 -13.05
C TYR A 28 5.76 1.33 -13.36
N LYS A 29 5.88 0.83 -14.60
CA LYS A 29 7.11 0.22 -15.10
C LYS A 29 8.18 1.29 -15.28
N LEU A 30 9.34 1.10 -14.64
CA LEU A 30 10.49 1.99 -14.76
C LEU A 30 11.46 1.52 -15.86
N SER A 31 11.75 0.22 -15.92
CA SER A 31 12.65 -0.37 -16.90
C SER A 31 12.36 -1.85 -17.11
N GLU A 32 12.82 -2.39 -18.23
CA GLU A 32 12.66 -3.78 -18.59
C GLU A 32 13.89 -4.29 -19.33
N THR A 33 14.37 -5.47 -18.93
CA THR A 33 15.43 -6.21 -19.62
C THR A 33 14.88 -7.56 -20.08
N THR A 34 15.74 -8.41 -20.66
CA THR A 34 15.36 -9.77 -21.05
C THR A 34 14.82 -10.58 -19.86
N ASP A 35 15.49 -10.47 -18.71
CA ASP A 35 15.22 -11.32 -17.55
C ASP A 35 14.52 -10.62 -16.39
N GLN A 36 14.48 -9.27 -16.38
CA GLN A 36 13.98 -8.51 -15.25
C GLN A 36 13.04 -7.38 -15.67
N ILE A 37 12.14 -7.04 -14.77
CA ILE A 37 11.30 -5.85 -14.86
C ILE A 37 11.43 -5.07 -13.55
N THR A 38 11.64 -3.75 -13.66
CA THR A 38 11.67 -2.86 -12.51
C THR A 38 10.38 -2.06 -12.45
N LEU A 39 9.66 -2.18 -11.34
CA LEU A 39 8.45 -1.40 -11.06
C LEU A 39 8.78 -0.34 -10.01
N ARG A 40 8.33 0.89 -10.21
CA ARG A 40 8.38 1.94 -9.20
C ARG A 40 7.03 2.10 -8.55
N MET A 41 6.98 1.94 -7.24
CA MET A 41 5.82 2.33 -6.42
C MET A 41 6.11 3.68 -5.78
N GLU A 42 5.15 4.59 -5.91
CA GLU A 42 5.15 5.90 -5.25
C GLU A 42 3.95 5.98 -4.31
N VAL A 43 4.21 6.49 -3.10
CA VAL A 43 3.18 6.73 -2.09
C VAL A 43 3.25 8.19 -1.70
N LYS A 44 2.24 8.96 -2.10
CA LYS A 44 2.13 10.38 -1.82
C LYS A 44 1.15 10.66 -0.70
N ASN A 45 1.58 11.41 0.31
CA ASN A 45 0.69 11.91 1.34
C ASN A 45 -0.03 13.18 0.85
N ASN A 46 -1.28 13.04 0.41
CA ASN A 46 -2.17 14.17 0.07
C ASN A 46 -3.02 14.63 1.27
N GLY A 47 -2.76 14.07 2.46
CA GLY A 47 -3.40 14.45 3.72
C GLY A 47 -3.00 15.84 4.20
N LYS A 48 -3.60 16.28 5.30
CA LYS A 48 -3.28 17.57 5.93
C LYS A 48 -2.19 17.48 7.00
N GLU A 49 -1.77 16.27 7.35
CA GLU A 49 -0.88 15.97 8.46
C GLU A 49 0.22 15.03 7.98
N ASP A 50 1.36 15.07 8.65
CA ASP A 50 2.43 14.10 8.47
C ASP A 50 1.94 12.72 8.94
N ILE A 51 2.41 11.68 8.27
CA ILE A 51 2.06 10.31 8.61
C ILE A 51 3.31 9.45 8.74
N THR A 52 3.14 8.32 9.40
CA THR A 52 4.11 7.24 9.42
C THR A 52 3.49 5.99 8.80
N ILE A 53 4.02 5.51 7.68
CA ILE A 53 3.71 4.18 7.12
C ILE A 53 4.34 3.13 8.03
N ARG A 54 3.59 2.08 8.33
CA ARG A 54 4.02 1.02 9.24
C ARG A 54 4.14 -0.30 8.51
N ASN A 55 5.34 -0.86 8.56
CA ASN A 55 5.61 -2.19 8.06
C ASN A 55 5.87 -3.11 9.25
N TYR A 56 4.94 -4.04 9.46
CA TYR A 56 5.09 -5.11 10.43
C TYR A 56 5.27 -6.41 9.63
N PRO A 57 6.50 -6.93 9.52
CA PRO A 57 6.76 -8.25 8.94
C PRO A 57 6.36 -9.34 9.95
N THR A 58 5.06 -9.55 10.14
CA THR A 58 4.54 -10.61 11.02
C THR A 58 3.84 -11.67 10.18
N PHE A 59 4.19 -12.95 10.32
CA PHE A 59 3.59 -14.06 9.55
C PHE A 59 2.05 -14.15 9.58
N ALA A 60 1.38 -13.53 10.56
CA ALA A 60 -0.07 -13.43 10.59
C ALA A 60 -0.56 -12.35 9.60
N ARG A 61 -1.19 -12.80 8.52
CA ARG A 61 -1.74 -11.96 7.42
C ARG A 61 -2.61 -10.81 7.93
N ASP A 62 -3.32 -11.03 9.02
CA ASP A 62 -4.27 -10.08 9.61
C ASP A 62 -3.55 -8.97 10.42
N TRP A 63 -2.25 -9.14 10.68
CA TRP A 63 -1.40 -8.26 11.49
C TRP A 63 -0.33 -7.55 10.65
N HIS A 64 -0.14 -7.94 9.38
CA HIS A 64 0.67 -7.17 8.46
C HIS A 64 0.07 -5.78 8.29
N GLY A 65 0.83 -4.75 8.66
CA GLY A 65 0.45 -3.36 8.45
C GLY A 65 0.45 -2.99 6.98
N THR A 66 1.46 -3.41 6.23
CA THR A 66 1.57 -3.13 4.79
C THR A 66 1.98 -4.40 4.07
N PHE A 67 1.24 -4.80 3.05
CA PHE A 67 1.57 -5.95 2.22
C PHE A 67 1.22 -5.67 0.77
N ILE A 68 2.12 -6.07 -0.13
CA ILE A 68 2.02 -5.85 -1.56
C ILE A 68 2.28 -7.19 -2.25
N TYR A 69 1.27 -7.70 -2.94
CA TYR A 69 1.40 -8.89 -3.76
C TYR A 69 1.52 -8.48 -5.23
N PHE A 70 2.58 -8.94 -5.90
CA PHE A 70 2.64 -8.95 -7.37
C PHE A 70 2.09 -10.30 -7.83
N VAL A 71 0.89 -10.28 -8.39
CA VAL A 71 0.13 -11.49 -8.72
C VAL A 71 -0.38 -11.43 -10.15
N THR A 72 -0.54 -12.60 -10.73
CA THR A 72 -1.07 -12.76 -12.08
C THR A 72 -2.60 -12.67 -12.08
N THR A 73 -3.22 -12.57 -13.26
CA THR A 73 -4.68 -12.46 -13.40
C THR A 73 -5.44 -13.64 -12.79
N ASP A 74 -4.87 -14.84 -12.77
CA ASP A 74 -5.53 -16.00 -12.17
C ASP A 74 -5.30 -16.09 -10.66
N GLU A 75 -4.13 -15.66 -10.18
CA GLU A 75 -3.82 -15.56 -8.76
C GLU A 75 -4.69 -14.49 -8.07
N ILE A 76 -4.91 -13.33 -8.69
CA ILE A 76 -5.77 -12.30 -8.11
C ILE A 76 -7.23 -12.77 -7.96
N LYS A 77 -7.75 -13.60 -8.89
CA LYS A 77 -9.09 -14.22 -8.76
C LYS A 77 -9.14 -15.17 -7.56
N GLN A 78 -8.07 -15.94 -7.33
CA GLN A 78 -7.98 -16.83 -6.16
C GLN A 78 -7.90 -16.03 -4.85
N LEU A 79 -7.10 -14.97 -4.80
CA LEU A 79 -7.04 -14.06 -3.64
C LEU A 79 -8.39 -13.41 -3.34
N LYS A 80 -9.06 -12.87 -4.36
CA LYS A 80 -10.37 -12.21 -4.21
C LYS A 80 -11.49 -13.18 -3.82
N SER A 81 -11.34 -14.47 -4.12
CA SER A 81 -12.28 -15.52 -3.69
C SER A 81 -11.98 -16.10 -2.30
N GLY A 82 -11.01 -15.54 -1.57
CA GLY A 82 -10.65 -15.97 -0.22
C GLY A 82 -9.81 -17.24 -0.16
N LYS A 83 -9.37 -17.79 -1.30
CA LYS A 83 -8.38 -18.87 -1.31
C LYS A 83 -7.01 -18.29 -0.97
N VAL A 84 -6.35 -18.89 0.02
CA VAL A 84 -4.98 -18.53 0.41
C VAL A 84 -4.03 -19.04 -0.68
N ILE A 85 -3.33 -18.13 -1.36
CA ILE A 85 -2.19 -18.53 -2.19
C ILE A 85 -1.05 -18.88 -1.23
N SER A 86 -0.60 -20.13 -1.23
CA SER A 86 0.30 -20.66 -0.21
C SER A 86 1.81 -20.42 -0.47
N SER A 87 2.23 -19.48 -1.32
CA SER A 87 3.64 -19.48 -1.75
C SER A 87 4.34 -18.14 -2.02
N ALA A 88 3.69 -16.98 -1.90
CA ALA A 88 4.39 -15.70 -2.07
C ALA A 88 4.37 -14.91 -0.75
N PHE A 89 5.55 -14.75 -0.14
CA PHE A 89 5.72 -13.71 0.88
C PHE A 89 5.34 -12.37 0.24
N PRO A 90 4.46 -11.57 0.87
CA PRO A 90 4.16 -10.26 0.34
C PRO A 90 5.41 -9.39 0.36
N TYR A 91 5.56 -8.57 -0.68
CA TYR A 91 6.50 -7.46 -0.66
C TYR A 91 6.00 -6.41 0.32
N VAL A 92 6.94 -5.61 0.82
CA VAL A 92 6.68 -4.52 1.77
C VAL A 92 7.11 -3.21 1.13
N PHE A 93 6.38 -2.12 1.37
CA PHE A 93 6.79 -0.79 0.94
C PHE A 93 7.93 -0.30 1.83
N CYS A 94 9.18 -0.57 1.46
CA CYS A 94 10.35 -0.19 2.24
C CYS A 94 11.40 0.49 1.35
N PRO A 95 11.43 1.84 1.28
CA PRO A 95 12.52 2.55 0.63
C PRO A 95 13.87 2.16 1.26
N GLU A 96 14.91 2.01 0.43
CA GLU A 96 16.23 1.49 0.86
C GLU A 96 16.81 2.23 2.08
N LYS A 97 16.56 3.53 2.20
CA LYS A 97 17.02 4.36 3.33
C LYS A 97 16.45 3.93 4.69
N TYR A 98 15.39 3.14 4.72
CA TYR A 98 14.75 2.61 5.94
C TYR A 98 14.93 1.09 6.08
N GLU A 99 15.57 0.43 5.11
CA GLU A 99 15.80 -1.01 5.13
C GLU A 99 16.93 -1.38 6.09
N ASP A 100 16.64 -2.31 7.00
CA ASP A 100 17.68 -2.94 7.83
C ASP A 100 18.19 -4.19 7.13
N LYS A 101 19.24 -4.04 6.31
CA LYS A 101 19.81 -5.14 5.50
C LYS A 101 20.29 -6.33 6.33
N ASN A 102 20.55 -6.13 7.62
CA ASN A 102 20.98 -7.19 8.55
C ASN A 102 19.79 -7.88 9.23
N ASN A 103 18.59 -7.27 9.20
CA ASN A 103 17.37 -7.82 9.77
C ASN A 103 16.15 -7.40 8.93
N PRO A 104 15.92 -8.05 7.78
CA PRO A 104 14.80 -7.73 6.88
C PRO A 104 13.42 -7.99 7.50
N GLU A 105 13.36 -8.76 8.59
CA GLU A 105 12.16 -9.02 9.38
C GLU A 105 11.94 -7.98 10.50
N LYS A 106 12.72 -6.91 10.52
CA LYS A 106 12.51 -5.82 11.47
C LYS A 106 11.34 -4.96 11.02
N SER A 107 10.52 -4.53 11.99
CA SER A 107 9.49 -3.55 11.71
C SER A 107 10.10 -2.21 11.29
N THR A 108 9.62 -1.63 10.20
CA THR A 108 10.09 -0.34 9.70
C THR A 108 8.97 0.70 9.74
N PHE A 109 9.34 1.92 10.11
CA PHE A 109 8.45 3.07 10.21
C PHE A 109 8.96 4.14 9.25
N ILE A 110 8.12 4.48 8.27
CA ILE A 110 8.51 5.34 7.16
C ILE A 110 7.72 6.64 7.29
N PRO A 111 8.34 7.73 7.76
CA PRO A 111 7.69 9.02 7.80
C PRO A 111 7.46 9.53 6.38
N VAL A 112 6.25 10.03 6.11
CA VAL A 112 5.86 10.69 4.87
C VAL A 112 5.21 12.01 5.24
N LYS A 113 5.93 13.11 5.06
CA LYS A 113 5.38 14.42 5.38
C LYS A 113 4.24 14.77 4.45
N LYS A 114 3.39 15.69 4.89
CA LYS A 114 2.36 16.29 4.07
C LYS A 114 2.92 16.73 2.71
N ASP A 115 2.20 16.41 1.65
CA ASP A 115 2.51 16.72 0.24
C ASP A 115 3.78 16.06 -0.32
N GLU A 116 4.53 15.32 0.50
CA GLU A 116 5.71 14.56 0.07
C GLU A 116 5.35 13.18 -0.49
N THR A 117 6.30 12.60 -1.22
CA THR A 117 6.17 11.30 -1.88
C THR A 117 7.37 10.42 -1.54
N GLU A 118 7.10 9.25 -0.99
CA GLU A 118 8.09 8.20 -0.83
C GLU A 118 8.04 7.22 -1.99
N ARG A 119 9.17 6.56 -2.26
CA ARG A 119 9.35 5.71 -3.44
C ARG A 119 10.11 4.45 -3.09
N VAL A 120 9.74 3.34 -3.73
CA VAL A 120 10.49 2.09 -3.71
C VAL A 120 10.47 1.46 -5.09
N ASP A 121 11.60 0.87 -5.48
CA ASP A 121 11.74 0.16 -6.74
C ASP A 121 11.78 -1.35 -6.46
N TYR A 122 10.95 -2.11 -7.18
CA TYR A 122 10.86 -3.56 -7.09
C TYR A 122 11.41 -4.17 -8.36
N VAL A 123 12.48 -4.96 -8.23
CA VAL A 123 13.05 -5.75 -9.33
C VAL A 123 12.42 -7.14 -9.31
N LEU A 124 11.63 -7.44 -10.33
CA LEU A 124 10.94 -8.72 -10.48
C LEU A 124 11.61 -9.55 -11.57
N ASN A 125 11.72 -10.86 -11.34
CA ASN A 125 12.22 -11.80 -12.35
C ASN A 125 11.12 -12.09 -13.38
N LYS A 126 11.35 -11.72 -14.65
CA LYS A 126 10.38 -11.94 -15.72
C LYS A 126 10.01 -13.42 -15.86
N LYS A 127 10.87 -14.39 -15.57
CA LYS A 127 10.48 -15.82 -15.66
C LYS A 127 9.26 -16.19 -14.81
N TRP A 128 8.98 -15.43 -13.74
CA TRP A 128 7.80 -15.64 -12.90
C TRP A 128 6.56 -14.86 -13.38
N TYR A 129 6.72 -13.93 -14.33
CA TYR A 129 5.69 -12.99 -14.77
C TYR A 129 5.60 -12.76 -16.30
N ALA A 130 6.41 -13.47 -17.11
CA ALA A 130 6.75 -13.10 -18.50
C ALA A 130 5.59 -13.16 -19.49
N ASP A 131 4.54 -13.91 -19.18
CA ASP A 131 3.36 -14.14 -20.02
C ASP A 131 2.11 -13.43 -19.48
N ARG A 132 2.23 -12.64 -18.40
CA ARG A 132 1.07 -12.26 -17.57
C ARG A 132 1.06 -10.79 -17.21
N THR A 133 -0.16 -10.24 -17.18
CA THR A 133 -0.44 -8.99 -16.47
C THR A 133 -0.10 -9.15 -14.99
N ILE A 134 0.69 -8.21 -14.45
CA ILE A 134 0.90 -8.08 -13.01
C ILE A 134 -0.20 -7.21 -12.42
N HIS A 135 -0.93 -7.77 -11.47
CA HIS A 135 -1.81 -7.07 -10.57
C HIS A 135 -1.08 -6.85 -9.25
N ILE A 136 -1.29 -5.67 -8.68
CA ILE A 136 -0.74 -5.27 -7.39
C ILE A 136 -1.91 -5.24 -6.43
N TYR A 137 -1.84 -6.09 -5.40
CA TYR A 137 -2.91 -6.24 -4.43
C TYR A 137 -2.38 -6.14 -3.01
N GLY A 138 -3.07 -5.38 -2.17
CA GLY A 138 -2.87 -5.39 -0.74
C GLY A 138 -3.27 -4.08 -0.09
N ASP A 139 -2.53 -3.65 0.95
CA ASP A 139 -2.80 -2.38 1.60
C ASP A 139 -1.55 -1.77 2.22
N ILE A 140 -1.59 -0.45 2.43
CA ILE A 140 -0.59 0.32 3.18
C ILE A 140 -1.23 0.81 4.46
N SER A 141 -0.76 0.34 5.62
CA SER A 141 -1.14 0.91 6.91
C SER A 141 -0.28 2.10 7.27
N TYR A 142 -0.94 3.13 7.79
CA TYR A 142 -0.29 4.32 8.28
C TYR A 142 -0.92 4.79 9.60
N ARG A 143 -0.17 5.64 10.30
CA ARG A 143 -0.63 6.38 11.48
C ARG A 143 -0.45 7.87 11.21
N ILE A 144 -1.38 8.68 11.70
CA ILE A 144 -1.24 10.13 11.73
C ILE A 144 -0.30 10.50 12.88
N ASP A 145 0.76 11.24 12.58
CA ASP A 145 1.72 11.66 13.58
C ASP A 145 1.04 12.63 14.57
N ASN A 146 1.41 12.54 15.85
CA ASN A 146 0.81 13.31 16.95
C ASN A 146 -0.68 13.03 17.28
N GLN A 147 -1.31 12.02 16.66
CA GLN A 147 -2.66 11.57 17.02
C GLN A 147 -2.76 10.06 17.28
N LYS A 148 -3.88 9.61 17.87
CA LYS A 148 -4.27 8.19 17.96
C LYS A 148 -5.06 7.71 16.72
N GLY A 149 -4.96 8.44 15.60
CA GLY A 149 -5.60 8.11 14.33
C GLY A 149 -4.68 7.34 13.39
N GLY A 150 -5.26 6.49 12.55
CA GLY A 150 -4.54 5.74 11.52
C GLY A 150 -5.51 5.11 10.54
N GLY A 151 -4.98 4.62 9.42
CA GLY A 151 -5.79 4.07 8.36
C GLY A 151 -5.07 2.96 7.59
N ARG A 152 -5.78 2.42 6.61
CA ARG A 152 -5.26 1.50 5.60
C ARG A 152 -5.69 2.03 4.24
N THR A 153 -4.74 2.16 3.32
CA THR A 153 -5.04 2.48 1.93
C THR A 153 -4.97 1.18 1.11
N PRO A 154 -6.11 0.67 0.63
CA PRO A 154 -6.11 -0.52 -0.21
C PRO A 154 -5.43 -0.24 -1.55
N ILE A 155 -4.72 -1.24 -2.05
CA ILE A 155 -4.12 -1.28 -3.39
C ILE A 155 -4.79 -2.40 -4.16
N ASP A 156 -5.40 -2.06 -5.29
CA ASP A 156 -5.90 -3.00 -6.28
C ASP A 156 -5.69 -2.38 -7.65
N MET A 157 -4.53 -2.67 -8.26
CA MET A 157 -4.07 -2.01 -9.46
C MET A 157 -3.61 -3.02 -10.50
N LYS A 158 -3.96 -2.77 -11.77
CA LYS A 158 -3.41 -3.50 -12.90
C LYS A 158 -2.22 -2.74 -13.47
N VAL A 159 -1.06 -3.37 -13.55
CA VAL A 159 0.11 -2.84 -14.27
C VAL A 159 0.17 -3.50 -15.63
N ASN A 160 -0.06 -2.71 -16.69
CA ASN A 160 0.11 -3.16 -18.06
C ASN A 160 1.57 -2.95 -18.47
N PHE A 161 2.13 -3.93 -19.19
CA PHE A 161 3.50 -3.89 -19.73
C PHE A 161 3.52 -3.62 -21.22
#